data_AF-A0A7W6D256-F1
#
_entry.id   AF-A0A7W6D256-F1
#
_cell.length_a   1.000
_cell.length_b   1.000
_cell.length_c   1.000
_cell.angle_alpha   90.00
_cell.angle_beta   90.00
_cell.angle_gamma   90.00
#
_symmetry.space_group_name_H-M   'P 1'
#
loop_
_entity.id
_entity.type
_entity.pdbx_description
1 polymer ?
#
loop_
_entity_poly.entity_id
_entity_poly.type
_entity_poly.pdbx_seq_one_letter_code
_entity_poly.pdbx_strand_id
1 'polypeptide(L)'
;MTRVSILAPFFTLLMVAAPALAQENPYPGRPGLAFPEGTPMETASCSDLQKTIQNLQFPSGQRIDLWASGPLTIVDTDEVLWYVGICSLPGIRVLCVTYSDNGMQVGDVVTVRGAMRIQDDKHILLDPCLASRD
;
A
#
# COMPACT_ATOMS: atom_id res chain seq x y z
N MET A 1 -50.15 -52.24 -7.50
CA MET A 1 -48.89 -51.62 -7.97
C MET A 1 -49.16 -50.15 -8.23
N THR A 2 -48.85 -49.30 -7.26
CA THR A 2 -49.19 -47.87 -7.27
C THR A 2 -47.97 -47.09 -7.76
N ARG A 3 -48.09 -46.39 -8.90
CA ARG A 3 -47.03 -45.52 -9.44
C ARG A 3 -46.99 -44.21 -8.65
N VAL A 4 -45.85 -43.89 -8.06
CA VAL A 4 -45.59 -42.59 -7.41
C VAL A 4 -44.85 -41.71 -8.43
N SER A 5 -45.48 -40.62 -8.85
CA SER A 5 -44.86 -39.57 -9.67
C SER A 5 -44.11 -38.61 -8.75
N ILE A 6 -42.79 -38.48 -8.95
CA ILE A 6 -41.93 -37.54 -8.23
C ILE A 6 -41.87 -36.24 -9.05
N LEU A 7 -42.48 -35.17 -8.54
CA LEU A 7 -42.33 -33.80 -9.04
C LEU A 7 -41.01 -33.24 -8.49
N ALA A 8 -40.08 -32.89 -9.39
CA ALA A 8 -38.84 -32.19 -9.05
C ALA A 8 -39.12 -30.69 -8.84
N PRO A 9 -38.72 -30.06 -7.72
CA PRO A 9 -38.84 -28.62 -7.55
C PRO A 9 -37.70 -27.91 -8.30
N PHE A 10 -38.07 -27.00 -9.19
CA PHE A 10 -37.17 -26.05 -9.83
C PHE A 10 -36.71 -25.03 -8.78
N PHE A 11 -35.46 -25.15 -8.31
CA PHE A 11 -34.87 -24.21 -7.36
C PHE A 11 -34.27 -23.03 -8.15
N THR A 12 -35.00 -21.92 -8.23
CA THR A 12 -34.55 -20.68 -8.89
C THR A 12 -33.58 -19.95 -7.96
N LEU A 13 -32.29 -19.90 -8.31
CA LEU A 13 -31.26 -19.21 -7.55
C LEU A 13 -31.35 -17.69 -7.80
N LEU A 14 -31.94 -16.94 -6.88
CA LEU A 14 -31.86 -15.47 -6.88
C LEU A 14 -30.45 -15.04 -6.46
N MET A 15 -29.65 -14.53 -7.41
CA MET A 15 -28.44 -13.77 -7.09
C MET A 15 -28.85 -12.40 -6.55
N VAL A 16 -28.69 -12.20 -5.24
CA VAL A 16 -28.77 -10.88 -4.61
C VAL A 16 -27.44 -10.17 -4.89
N ALA A 17 -27.44 -9.20 -5.81
CA ALA A 17 -26.31 -8.32 -6.03
C ALA A 17 -26.19 -7.36 -4.82
N ALA A 18 -25.24 -7.64 -3.92
CA ALA A 18 -24.91 -6.70 -2.86
C ALA A 18 -24.18 -5.49 -3.45
N PRO A 19 -24.54 -4.25 -3.10
CA PRO A 19 -23.77 -3.08 -3.50
C PRO A 19 -22.38 -3.16 -2.86
N ALA A 20 -21.33 -3.09 -3.67
CA ALA A 20 -19.97 -2.88 -3.19
C ALA A 20 -19.91 -1.48 -2.55
N LEU A 21 -19.81 -1.41 -1.22
CA LEU A 21 -19.53 -0.14 -0.56
C LEU A 21 -18.12 0.29 -0.95
N ALA A 22 -18.01 1.44 -1.62
CA ALA A 22 -16.74 2.09 -1.86
C ALA A 22 -16.09 2.40 -0.50
N GLN A 23 -14.85 1.99 -0.30
CA GLN A 23 -14.15 2.18 0.97
C GLN A 23 -13.91 3.68 1.19
N GLU A 24 -14.46 4.23 2.27
CA GLU A 24 -14.26 5.63 2.64
C GLU A 24 -12.76 5.92 2.80
N ASN A 25 -12.29 7.07 2.32
CA ASN A 25 -10.89 7.48 2.48
C ASN A 25 -10.63 7.86 3.95
N PRO A 26 -9.85 7.06 4.70
CA PRO A 26 -9.60 7.34 6.11
C PRO A 26 -8.63 8.50 6.36
N TYR A 27 -7.90 8.94 5.32
CA TYR A 27 -6.90 9.99 5.40
C TYR A 27 -7.16 11.08 4.33
N PRO A 28 -8.24 11.85 4.47
CA PRO A 28 -8.57 12.90 3.52
C PRO A 28 -7.42 13.92 3.41
N GLY A 29 -7.03 14.24 2.17
CA GLY A 29 -5.95 15.19 1.89
C GLY A 29 -4.53 14.67 2.10
N ARG A 30 -4.35 13.37 2.36
CA ARG A 30 -3.04 12.72 2.57
C ARG A 30 -2.83 11.60 1.54
N PRO A 31 -2.35 11.92 0.33
CA PRO A 31 -2.08 10.91 -0.69
C PRO A 31 -1.16 9.79 -0.17
N GLY A 32 -1.38 8.58 -0.67
CA GLY A 32 -0.61 7.39 -0.33
C GLY A 32 -1.02 6.69 0.95
N LEU A 33 -1.72 7.34 1.89
CA LEU A 33 -2.06 6.70 3.16
C LEU A 33 -3.25 5.75 3.04
N ALA A 34 -3.12 4.59 3.66
CA ALA A 34 -4.15 3.56 3.73
C ALA A 34 -4.18 2.88 5.11
N PHE A 35 -5.32 2.25 5.42
CA PHE A 35 -5.35 1.27 6.52
C PHE A 35 -4.40 0.10 6.21
N PRO A 36 -4.07 -0.74 7.21
CA PRO A 36 -3.20 -1.90 6.99
C PRO A 36 -3.68 -2.76 5.82
N GLU A 37 -2.77 -3.05 4.88
CA GLU A 37 -3.03 -3.81 3.65
C GLU A 37 -4.07 -3.19 2.71
N GLY A 38 -4.42 -1.91 2.91
CA GLY A 38 -5.33 -1.17 2.07
C GLY A 38 -4.65 -0.56 0.84
N THR A 39 -5.47 -0.26 -0.17
CA THR A 39 -5.06 0.52 -1.34
C THR A 39 -5.57 1.95 -1.19
N PRO A 40 -4.70 2.98 -1.20
CA PRO A 40 -5.14 4.36 -1.15
C PRO A 40 -5.80 4.77 -2.48
N MET A 41 -6.58 5.85 -2.47
CA MET A 41 -7.15 6.39 -3.70
C MET A 41 -6.08 6.94 -4.66
N GLU A 42 -4.98 7.42 -4.11
CA GLU A 42 -3.87 8.04 -4.84
C GLU A 42 -2.55 7.56 -4.23
N THR A 43 -1.56 7.32 -5.08
CA THR A 43 -0.18 7.08 -4.64
C THR A 43 0.53 8.42 -4.40
N ALA A 44 1.27 8.55 -3.30
CA ALA A 44 2.00 9.78 -3.00
C ALA A 44 3.21 9.94 -3.94
N SER A 45 3.39 11.11 -4.56
CA SER A 45 4.67 11.46 -5.19
C SER A 45 5.68 11.96 -4.16
N CYS A 46 6.96 12.08 -4.53
CA CYS A 46 7.98 12.68 -3.66
C CYS A 46 7.61 14.09 -3.14
N SER A 47 6.90 14.89 -3.93
CA SER A 47 6.43 16.23 -3.51
C SER A 47 5.22 16.18 -2.57
N ASP A 48 4.48 15.07 -2.54
CA ASP A 48 3.33 14.90 -1.66
C ASP A 48 3.72 14.47 -0.25
N LEU A 49 4.87 13.82 -0.08
CA LEU A 49 5.25 13.20 1.19
C LEU A 49 5.21 14.19 2.36
N GLN A 50 5.66 15.44 2.16
CA GLN A 50 5.66 16.46 3.22
C GLN A 50 4.24 16.74 3.72
N LYS A 51 3.29 17.00 2.80
CA LYS A 51 1.88 17.23 3.16
C LYS A 51 1.23 15.96 3.71
N THR A 52 1.62 14.79 3.20
CA THR A 52 1.09 13.49 3.62
C THR A 52 1.36 13.23 5.10
N ILE A 53 2.56 13.51 5.59
CA ILE A 53 2.93 13.23 7.00
C ILE A 53 2.81 14.41 7.95
N GLN A 54 2.67 15.64 7.43
CA GLN A 54 2.62 16.83 8.28
C GLN A 54 1.46 16.75 9.28
N ASN A 55 1.77 16.94 10.56
CA ASN A 55 0.82 16.86 11.67
C ASN A 55 0.03 15.54 11.72
N LEU A 56 0.57 14.45 11.15
CA LEU A 56 -0.06 13.14 11.24
C LEU A 56 0.05 12.63 12.67
N GLN A 57 -1.09 12.30 13.28
CA GLN A 57 -1.14 11.64 14.57
C GLN A 57 -1.31 10.14 14.33
N PHE A 58 -0.44 9.32 14.94
CA PHE A 58 -0.62 7.87 14.96
C PHE A 58 -1.43 7.50 16.20
N PRO A 59 -2.65 6.97 16.04
CA PRO A 59 -3.34 6.33 17.15
C PRO A 59 -2.45 5.21 17.70
N SER A 60 -2.30 5.14 19.02
CA SER A 60 -1.38 4.19 19.65
C SER A 60 -1.67 2.76 19.19
N GLY A 61 -0.67 2.09 18.62
CA GLY A 61 -0.78 0.71 18.16
C GLY A 61 -1.47 0.53 16.81
N GLN A 62 -1.88 1.60 16.11
CA GLN A 62 -2.49 1.49 14.79
C GLN A 62 -1.44 1.58 13.69
N ARG A 63 -1.36 0.52 12.87
CA ARG A 63 -0.57 0.50 11.64
C ARG A 63 -1.26 1.38 10.57
N ILE A 64 -0.45 2.17 9.88
CA ILE A 64 -0.83 2.95 8.69
C ILE A 64 0.09 2.51 7.57
N ASP A 65 -0.47 2.24 6.41
CA ASP A 65 0.33 1.91 5.23
C ASP A 65 0.51 3.15 4.36
N LEU A 66 1.66 3.23 3.70
CA LEU A 66 1.96 4.27 2.71
C LEU A 66 2.24 3.60 1.38
N TRP A 67 1.66 4.15 0.32
CA TRP A 67 2.07 3.92 -1.06
C TRP A 67 2.70 5.21 -1.58
N ALA A 68 3.93 5.13 -2.07
CA ALA A 68 4.65 6.26 -2.62
C ALA A 68 5.41 5.87 -3.89
N SER A 69 5.48 6.79 -4.85
CA SER A 69 6.24 6.61 -6.07
C SER A 69 7.27 7.71 -6.27
N GLY A 70 8.42 7.33 -6.81
CA GLY A 70 9.53 8.24 -7.04
C GLY A 70 10.74 7.56 -7.62
N PRO A 71 11.79 8.33 -7.96
CA PRO A 71 13.05 7.76 -8.41
C PRO A 71 13.74 7.00 -7.27
N LEU A 72 14.26 5.81 -7.56
CA LEU A 72 15.17 5.07 -6.70
C LEU A 72 16.48 5.84 -6.56
N THR A 73 16.94 5.96 -5.32
CA THR A 73 18.17 6.66 -4.92
C THR A 73 19.09 5.75 -4.12
N ILE A 74 18.56 4.64 -3.60
CA ILE A 74 19.28 3.63 -2.84
C ILE A 74 18.79 2.25 -3.32
N VAL A 75 19.72 1.35 -3.59
CA VAL A 75 19.50 -0.09 -3.71
C VAL A 75 20.69 -0.74 -3.02
N ASP A 76 20.46 -1.32 -1.85
CA ASP A 76 21.50 -1.88 -1.00
C ASP A 76 21.02 -3.16 -0.30
N THR A 77 21.93 -4.01 0.18
CA THR A 77 21.60 -5.25 0.89
C THR A 77 22.64 -5.62 1.93
N ASP A 78 22.18 -6.20 3.04
CA ASP A 78 23.02 -6.87 4.04
C ASP A 78 23.14 -8.38 3.79
N GLU A 79 22.83 -8.83 2.57
CA GLU A 79 22.73 -10.22 2.13
C GLU A 79 21.51 -11.01 2.67
N VAL A 80 20.71 -10.42 3.57
CA VAL A 80 19.47 -11.03 4.11
C VAL A 80 18.24 -10.26 3.67
N LEU A 81 18.27 -8.94 3.80
CA LEU A 81 17.24 -8.01 3.39
C LEU A 81 17.79 -7.01 2.37
N TRP A 82 16.85 -6.43 1.63
CA TRP A 82 17.12 -5.37 0.68
C TRP A 82 16.55 -4.05 1.21
N TYR A 83 17.31 -3.00 0.98
CA TYR A 83 17.02 -1.63 1.35
C TYR A 83 16.91 -0.81 0.07
N VAL A 84 15.68 -0.57 -0.37
CA VAL A 84 15.40 0.24 -1.57
C VAL A 84 14.84 1.58 -1.15
N GLY A 85 15.47 2.67 -1.57
CA GLY A 85 15.11 4.02 -1.15
C GLY A 85 14.61 4.83 -2.33
N ILE A 86 13.45 5.49 -2.19
CA ILE A 86 12.96 6.47 -3.16
C ILE A 86 13.05 7.90 -2.63
N CYS A 87 13.09 8.85 -3.55
CA CYS A 87 13.16 10.29 -3.28
C CYS A 87 14.48 10.73 -2.61
N SER A 88 14.77 12.03 -2.69
CA SER A 88 16.02 12.62 -2.18
C SER A 88 15.75 13.80 -1.26
N LEU A 89 16.73 14.08 -0.40
CA LEU A 89 16.83 15.37 0.27
C LEU A 89 16.94 16.50 -0.77
N PRO A 90 16.42 17.72 -0.48
CA PRO A 90 15.89 18.20 0.80
C PRO A 90 14.42 17.81 1.09
N GLY A 91 13.79 17.02 0.21
CA GLY A 91 12.47 16.43 0.42
C GLY A 91 12.50 15.32 1.47
N ILE A 92 11.42 14.53 1.52
CA ILE A 92 11.36 13.33 2.37
C ILE A 92 11.88 12.14 1.58
N ARG A 93 12.80 11.39 2.18
CA ARG A 93 13.27 10.10 1.68
C ARG A 93 12.43 8.98 2.28
N VAL A 94 12.06 8.00 1.45
CA VAL A 94 11.36 6.79 1.90
C VAL A 94 12.31 5.61 1.75
N LEU A 95 12.56 4.89 2.83
CA LEU A 95 13.30 3.63 2.82
C LEU A 95 12.32 2.46 2.90
N CYS A 96 12.42 1.52 1.97
CA CYS A 96 11.61 0.32 1.89
C CYS A 96 12.48 -0.89 2.21
N VAL A 97 12.11 -1.63 3.26
CA VAL A 97 12.75 -2.88 3.65
C VAL A 97 11.99 -4.03 3.02
N THR A 98 12.63 -4.76 2.12
CA THR A 98 12.03 -5.81 1.28
C THR A 98 12.95 -7.03 1.20
N TYR A 99 12.45 -8.13 0.65
CA TYR A 99 13.20 -9.38 0.49
C TYR A 99 13.95 -9.49 -0.85
N SER A 100 13.74 -8.55 -1.77
CA SER A 100 14.33 -8.58 -3.12
C SER A 100 14.39 -7.16 -3.69
N ASP A 101 15.44 -6.85 -4.45
CA ASP A 101 15.55 -5.62 -5.25
C ASP A 101 14.66 -5.63 -6.50
N ASN A 102 14.11 -6.79 -6.86
CA ASN A 102 13.31 -7.01 -8.06
C ASN A 102 14.02 -6.55 -9.35
N GLY A 103 15.36 -6.63 -9.39
CA GLY A 103 16.18 -6.16 -10.51
C GLY A 103 16.04 -4.65 -10.78
N MET A 104 15.65 -3.87 -9.77
CA MET A 104 15.56 -2.41 -9.85
C MET A 104 16.92 -1.76 -9.60
N GLN A 105 17.12 -0.59 -10.19
CA GLN A 105 18.38 0.15 -10.19
C GLN A 105 18.13 1.61 -9.81
N VAL A 106 19.18 2.25 -9.30
CA VAL A 106 19.14 3.70 -9.02
C VAL A 106 18.77 4.47 -10.30
N GLY A 107 17.83 5.41 -10.16
CA GLY A 107 17.28 6.20 -11.27
C GLY A 107 15.94 5.69 -11.80
N ASP A 108 15.56 4.43 -11.54
CA ASP A 108 14.26 3.91 -11.90
C ASP A 108 13.13 4.60 -11.13
N VAL A 109 12.02 4.87 -11.79
CA VAL A 109 10.78 5.30 -11.10
C VAL A 109 10.01 4.06 -10.68
N VAL A 110 9.74 3.96 -9.39
CA VAL A 110 9.11 2.79 -8.77
C VAL A 110 8.05 3.22 -7.77
N THR A 111 7.17 2.29 -7.43
CA THR A 111 6.21 2.40 -6.34
C THR A 111 6.68 1.53 -5.17
N VAL A 112 6.78 2.11 -3.98
CA VAL A 112 6.99 1.40 -2.73
C VAL A 112 5.70 1.44 -1.90
N ARG A 113 5.33 0.31 -1.29
CA ARG A 113 4.13 0.20 -0.46
C ARG A 113 4.38 -0.67 0.77
N GLY A 114 3.92 -0.23 1.93
CA GLY A 114 4.11 -1.02 3.14
C GLY A 114 3.76 -0.28 4.43
N ALA A 115 4.02 -0.95 5.55
CA ALA A 115 3.74 -0.45 6.88
C ALA A 115 4.64 0.74 7.23
N MET A 116 4.06 1.91 7.42
CA MET A 116 4.77 3.17 7.57
C MET A 116 5.19 3.44 9.02
N ARG A 117 6.44 3.86 9.20
CA ARG A 117 6.95 4.52 10.41
C ARG A 117 7.65 5.82 10.01
N ILE A 118 7.27 6.93 10.65
CA ILE A 118 8.02 8.19 10.53
C ILE A 118 9.23 8.08 11.46
N GLN A 119 10.44 8.22 10.91
CA GLN A 119 11.67 8.23 11.71
C GLN A 119 11.96 9.65 12.22
N ASP A 120 11.82 10.64 11.34
CA ASP A 120 11.95 12.07 11.63
C ASP A 120 11.18 12.89 10.56
N ASP A 121 11.42 14.20 10.49
CA ASP A 121 10.74 15.10 9.55
C ASP A 121 11.19 14.96 8.07
N LYS A 122 12.20 14.12 7.81
CA LYS A 122 12.80 13.88 6.48
C LYS A 122 12.86 12.42 6.08
N HIS A 123 12.55 11.49 6.97
CA HIS A 123 12.71 10.06 6.71
C HIS A 123 11.46 9.27 7.10
N ILE A 124 10.98 8.49 6.13
CA ILE A 124 9.92 7.50 6.32
C ILE A 124 10.53 6.11 6.09
N LEU A 125 10.18 5.16 6.94
CA LEU A 125 10.55 3.75 6.82
C LEU A 125 9.30 2.91 6.55
N LEU A 126 9.37 2.03 5.55
CA LEU A 126 8.35 1.04 5.25
C LEU A 126 8.89 -0.36 5.57
N ASP A 127 8.26 -1.06 6.51
CA ASP A 127 8.72 -2.36 6.99
C ASP A 127 7.57 -3.18 7.63
N PRO A 128 7.13 -4.29 7.03
CA PRO A 128 7.60 -4.81 5.73
C PRO A 128 7.14 -3.93 4.56
N CYS A 129 7.85 -4.03 3.43
CA CYS A 129 7.56 -3.26 2.22
C CYS A 129 7.67 -4.08 0.94
N LEU A 130 6.86 -3.72 -0.06
CA LEU A 130 6.92 -4.18 -1.44
C LEU A 130 7.34 -3.02 -2.35
N ALA A 131 8.23 -3.29 -3.29
CA ALA A 131 8.66 -2.32 -4.29
C ALA A 131 8.46 -2.88 -5.71
N SER A 132 7.87 -2.09 -6.60
CA SER A 132 7.56 -2.51 -7.98
C SER A 132 7.71 -1.35 -8.97
N ARG A 133 7.89 -1.68 -10.26
CA ARG A 133 7.85 -0.71 -11.37
C ARG A 133 6.43 -0.44 -11.89
N ASP A 134 5.46 -1.22 -11.40
CA ASP A 134 4.06 -1.19 -11.81
C ASP A 134 3.24 -0.18 -11.00
#